data_AF-A0AAW4VWF5-F1
#
_entry.id   AF-A0AAW4VWF5-F1
#
_cell.length_a   1.000
_cell.length_b   1.000
_cell.length_c   1.000
_cell.angle_alpha   90.00
_cell.angle_beta   90.00
_cell.angle_gamma   90.00
#
_symmetry.space_group_name_H-M   'P 1'
#
loop_
_entity.id
_entity.type
_entity.pdbx_description
1 polymer ?
#
loop_
_entity_poly.entity_id
_entity_poly.type
_entity_poly.pdbx_seq_one_letter_code
_entity_poly.pdbx_strand_id
1 'polypeptide(L)'
;DSRTILDTGGAEKLLGRGDMLFLPVGASKPVRVQGAYLSDEEVEEVVDFVISQQKAQYQEEMIPEEPQDQPDFDDELYDEAVLLIS
;
A
#
# COMPACT_ATOMS: atom_id res chain seq x y z
N ASP A 1 -3.98 8.48 -13.99
CA ASP A 1 -4.89 8.92 -15.07
C ASP A 1 -5.73 7.73 -15.51
N SER A 2 -7.00 7.93 -15.88
CA SER A 2 -7.94 6.86 -16.24
C SER A 2 -7.43 6.00 -17.39
N ARG A 3 -6.83 6.63 -18.40
CA ARG A 3 -6.22 5.94 -19.55
C ARG A 3 -5.00 5.08 -19.20
N THR A 4 -4.27 5.41 -18.14
CA THR A 4 -3.10 4.61 -17.73
C THR A 4 -3.52 3.30 -17.06
N ILE A 5 -4.69 3.27 -16.42
CA ILE A 5 -5.14 2.13 -15.61
C ILE A 5 -6.18 1.29 -16.36
N LEU A 6 -7.10 1.93 -17.10
CA LEU A 6 -8.24 1.28 -17.75
C LEU A 6 -8.19 1.36 -19.28
N ASP A 7 -7.10 1.90 -19.85
CA ASP A 7 -6.93 2.18 -21.29
C ASP A 7 -8.04 3.07 -21.90
N THR A 8 -8.89 3.65 -21.05
CA THR A 8 -10.09 4.39 -21.41
C THR A 8 -10.27 5.60 -20.51
N GLY A 9 -10.88 6.67 -21.05
CA GLY A 9 -11.21 7.87 -20.28
C GLY A 9 -12.46 7.66 -19.41
N GLY A 10 -12.60 8.42 -18.32
CA GLY A 10 -13.83 8.46 -17.53
C GLY A 10 -13.63 8.60 -16.02
N ALA A 11 -12.48 8.21 -15.47
CA ALA A 11 -12.25 8.29 -14.01
C ALA A 11 -12.12 9.74 -13.52
N GLU A 12 -11.79 10.69 -14.40
CA GLU A 12 -11.76 12.13 -14.10
C GLU A 12 -13.14 12.72 -13.78
N LYS A 13 -14.22 11.99 -14.06
CA LYS A 13 -15.61 12.38 -13.78
C LYS A 13 -16.17 11.75 -12.49
N LEU A 14 -15.36 11.00 -11.76
CA LEU A 14 -15.77 10.38 -10.51
C LEU A 14 -15.92 11.44 -9.43
N LEU A 15 -16.90 11.23 -8.54
CA LEU A 15 -17.25 12.16 -7.47
C LEU A 15 -16.38 11.98 -6.21
N GLY A 16 -15.52 10.96 -6.21
CA GLY A 16 -14.76 10.52 -5.03
C GLY A 16 -15.63 9.75 -4.04
N ARG A 17 -15.15 9.61 -2.78
CA ARG A 17 -15.88 8.95 -1.68
C ARG A 17 -16.41 7.56 -2.04
N GLY A 18 -15.59 6.75 -2.69
CA GLY A 18 -15.94 5.37 -3.10
C GLY A 18 -16.54 5.24 -4.50
N ASP A 19 -16.83 6.33 -5.22
CA ASP A 19 -17.25 6.25 -6.62
C ASP A 19 -16.08 5.82 -7.51
N MET A 20 -16.25 4.71 -8.24
CA MET A 20 -15.20 4.06 -9.01
C MET A 20 -15.69 3.43 -10.32
N LEU A 21 -14.74 3.09 -11.20
CA LEU A 21 -14.97 2.33 -12.42
C LEU A 21 -14.35 0.94 -12.28
N PHE A 22 -15.17 -0.10 -12.43
CA PHE A 22 -14.76 -1.50 -12.40
C PHE A 22 -14.76 -2.09 -13.81
N LEU A 23 -13.63 -2.64 -14.25
CA LEU A 23 -13.49 -3.32 -15.55
C LEU A 23 -13.24 -4.82 -15.32
N PRO A 24 -14.27 -5.68 -15.39
CA PRO A 24 -14.07 -7.11 -15.25
C PRO A 24 -13.30 -7.69 -16.44
N VAL A 25 -12.59 -8.80 -16.20
CA VAL A 25 -11.87 -9.53 -17.26
C VAL A 25 -12.85 -9.94 -18.35
N GLY A 26 -12.52 -9.59 -19.60
CA GLY A 26 -13.34 -9.89 -20.77
C GLY A 26 -14.48 -8.92 -21.05
N ALA A 27 -14.70 -7.90 -20.19
CA ALA A 27 -15.65 -6.84 -20.51
C ALA A 27 -15.05 -5.80 -21.44
N SER A 28 -15.86 -5.29 -22.38
CA SER A 28 -15.44 -4.27 -23.33
C SER A 28 -15.49 -2.85 -22.77
N LYS A 29 -16.18 -2.63 -21.64
CA LYS A 29 -16.40 -1.31 -21.04
C LYS A 29 -16.43 -1.40 -19.50
N PRO A 30 -15.90 -0.39 -18.80
CA PRO A 30 -15.99 -0.33 -17.35
C PRO A 30 -17.43 -0.03 -16.90
N VAL A 31 -17.78 -0.55 -15.72
CA VAL A 31 -19.05 -0.31 -15.03
C VAL A 31 -18.78 0.64 -13.86
N ARG A 32 -19.66 1.64 -13.68
CA ARG A 32 -19.57 2.55 -12.53
C ARG A 32 -20.14 1.87 -11.29
N VAL A 33 -19.38 1.90 -10.20
CA VAL A 33 -19.72 1.25 -8.92
C VAL A 33 -19.47 2.23 -7.78
N GLN A 34 -20.33 2.19 -6.77
CA GLN A 34 -20.11 2.89 -5.51
C GLN A 34 -19.58 1.90 -4.49
N GLY A 35 -18.36 2.12 -4.01
CA GLY A 35 -17.76 1.36 -2.92
C GLY A 35 -18.59 1.48 -1.65
N ALA A 36 -18.70 0.36 -0.93
CA ALA A 36 -19.26 0.38 0.41
C ALA A 36 -18.35 1.21 1.33
N TYR A 37 -18.97 2.05 2.15
CA TYR A 37 -18.26 2.71 3.24
C TYR A 37 -18.23 1.75 4.43
N LEU A 38 -17.05 1.62 5.03
CA LEU A 38 -16.79 0.89 6.26
C LEU A 38 -16.01 1.84 7.15
N SER A 39 -16.48 2.07 8.38
CA SER A 39 -15.77 2.93 9.32
C SER A 39 -14.57 2.20 9.94
N ASP A 40 -13.64 2.96 10.51
CA ASP A 40 -12.48 2.37 11.18
C ASP A 40 -12.92 1.51 12.39
N GLU A 41 -13.99 1.90 13.09
CA GLU A 41 -14.56 1.11 14.18
C GLU A 41 -15.12 -0.24 13.70
N GLU A 42 -15.84 -0.25 12.56
CA GLU A 42 -16.36 -1.50 11.98
C GLU A 42 -15.22 -2.43 11.52
N VAL A 43 -14.10 -1.86 11.06
CA VAL A 43 -12.89 -2.64 10.74
C VAL A 43 -12.31 -3.28 11.99
N GLU A 44 -12.13 -2.51 13.07
CA GLU A 44 -11.59 -3.00 14.35
C GLU A 44 -12.45 -4.15 14.92
N GLU A 45 -13.76 -3.98 14.95
CA GLU A 45 -14.69 -5.01 15.45
C GLU A 45 -14.56 -6.34 14.68
N VAL A 46 -14.47 -6.26 13.35
CA VAL A 46 -14.31 -7.45 12.49
C VAL A 46 -12.94 -8.10 12.69
N VAL A 47 -11.87 -7.29 12.80
CA VAL A 47 -10.52 -7.78 13.05
C VAL A 47 -10.43 -8.52 14.38
N ASP A 48 -10.95 -7.92 15.46
CA ASP A 48 -10.96 -8.53 16.78
C ASP A 48 -11.76 -9.83 16.81
N PHE A 49 -12.91 -9.85 16.12
CA PHE A 49 -13.72 -11.05 15.97
C PHE A 49 -12.93 -12.18 15.27
N VAL A 50 -12.19 -11.88 14.20
CA VAL A 50 -11.38 -12.88 13.48
C VAL A 50 -10.20 -13.36 14.34
N ILE A 51 -9.50 -12.46 15.03
CA ILE A 51 -8.39 -12.80 15.94
C ILE A 51 -8.87 -13.72 17.08
N SER A 52 -10.08 -13.47 17.60
CA SER A 52 -10.68 -14.31 18.65
C SER A 52 -10.90 -15.76 18.22
N GLN A 53 -11.10 -16.01 16.92
CA GLN A 53 -11.29 -17.34 16.37
C GLN A 53 -9.96 -18.06 16.11
N GLN A 54 -8.94 -17.34 15.63
CA GLN A 54 -7.63 -17.92 15.38
C GLN A 54 -6.53 -16.87 15.48
N LYS A 55 -5.48 -17.17 16.24
CA LYS A 55 -4.26 -16.35 16.25
C LYS A 55 -3.49 -16.51 14.95
N ALA A 56 -2.91 -15.41 14.47
CA ALA A 56 -2.08 -15.42 13.28
C ALA A 56 -0.88 -16.36 13.45
N GLN A 57 -0.62 -17.17 12.42
CA GLN A 57 0.56 -18.04 12.32
C GLN A 57 1.41 -17.51 11.17
N TYR A 58 2.45 -16.75 11.50
CA TYR A 58 3.35 -16.18 10.53
C TYR A 58 4.44 -17.19 10.14
N GLN A 59 4.78 -17.23 8.86
CA GLN A 59 5.94 -17.97 8.37
C GLN A 59 7.13 -17.00 8.36
N GLU A 60 8.09 -17.19 9.26
CA GLU A 60 9.22 -16.27 9.41
C GLU A 60 10.04 -16.12 8.13
N GLU A 61 10.16 -17.18 7.32
CA GLU A 61 10.85 -17.16 6.02
C GLU A 61 10.20 -16.22 4.98
N MET A 62 8.92 -15.87 5.16
CA MET A 62 8.18 -14.95 4.30
C MET A 62 8.23 -13.51 4.80
N ILE A 63 8.80 -13.28 5.99
CA ILE A 63 9.00 -11.94 6.52
C ILE A 63 10.20 -11.35 5.76
N PRO A 64 10.01 -10.28 4.96
CA PRO A 64 11.12 -9.65 4.27
C PRO A 64 12.12 -9.18 5.32
N GLU A 65 13.39 -9.52 5.15
CA GLU A 65 14.46 -8.88 5.92
C GLU A 65 14.40 -7.38 5.62
N GLU A 66 14.42 -6.54 6.65
CA GLU A 66 14.55 -5.10 6.44
C GLU A 66 15.80 -4.88 5.58
N PRO A 67 15.72 -4.10 4.49
CA PRO A 67 16.91 -3.77 3.73
C PRO A 67 17.88 -3.12 4.71
N GLN A 68 18.99 -3.80 4.96
CA GLN A 68 20.13 -3.21 5.64
C GLN A 68 20.73 -2.21 4.66
N ASP A 69 20.07 -1.06 4.49
CA ASP A 69 20.74 0.15 4.09
C ASP A 69 21.61 0.57 5.29
N GLN A 70 22.64 -0.24 5.60
CA GLN A 70 23.85 0.32 6.17
C GLN A 70 24.38 1.19 5.04
N PRO A 71 24.40 2.53 5.20
CA PRO A 71 25.23 3.31 4.31
C PRO A 71 26.63 2.76 4.54
N ASP A 72 27.24 2.18 3.52
CA ASP A 72 28.68 1.98 3.51
C ASP A 72 29.27 3.39 3.64
N PHE A 73 29.50 3.83 4.88
CA PHE A 73 30.26 5.04 5.19
C PHE A 73 31.75 4.72 5.10
N ASP A 74 32.16 3.96 4.07
CA ASP A 74 33.56 3.80 3.69
C ASP A 74 34.01 5.04 2.89
N ASP A 75 33.65 6.23 3.40
CA ASP A 75 34.19 7.49 2.91
C ASP A 75 35.58 7.63 3.53
N GLU A 76 36.62 7.45 2.72
CA GLU A 76 38.02 7.58 3.10
C GLU A 76 38.32 8.90 3.85
N LEU A 77 37.49 9.93 3.68
CA LEU A 77 37.62 11.25 4.30
C LEU A 77 36.79 11.43 5.58
N TYR A 78 36.02 10.43 6.02
CA TYR A 78 35.19 10.52 7.23
C TYR A 78 36.03 10.83 8.48
N ASP A 79 37.16 10.15 8.63
CA ASP A 79 38.09 10.37 9.75
C ASP A 79 38.69 11.77 9.74
N GLU A 80 38.97 12.33 8.56
CA GLU A 80 39.47 13.71 8.40
C GLU A 80 38.40 14.75 8.77
N ALA A 81 37.15 14.51 8.37
CA ALA A 81 36.04 15.39 8.68
C ALA A 81 35.74 15.45 10.19
N VAL A 82 35.81 14.32 10.89
CA VAL A 82 35.60 14.24 12.34
C VAL A 82 36.65 15.04 13.11
N LEU A 83 37.92 14.93 12.69
CA LEU A 83 39.04 15.68 13.28
C LEU A 83 38.91 17.20 13.13
N LEU A 84 38.18 17.68 12.13
CA LEU A 84 38.01 19.10 11.85
C LEU A 84 36.95 19.78 12.73
N ILE A 85 36.05 18.99 13.33
CA ILE A 85 34.91 19.47 14.12
C ILE A 85 35.16 19.28 15.64
N SER A 86 36.09 18.40 16.03
CA SER A 86 36.55 18.21 17.42
C SER A 86 37.64 19.20 17.82
#